data_AF-A0A7X7KNV9-F1
#
_entry.id   AF-A0A7X7KNV9-F1
#
_cell.length_a   1.000
_cell.length_b   1.000
_cell.length_c   1.000
_cell.angle_alpha   90.00
_cell.angle_beta   90.00
_cell.angle_gamma   90.00
#
_symmetry.space_group_name_H-M   'P 1'
#
loop_
_entity.id
_entity.type
_entity.pdbx_description
1 polymer ?
#
loop_
_entity_poly.entity_id
_entity_poly.type
_entity_poly.pdbx_seq_one_letter_code
_entity_poly.pdbx_strand_id
1 'polypeptide(L)'
;MTATPRPRQRVLLALAGLAAIAAALTAAEPDMATPAQPAAAATTLNPFNSAYRERLRHLCETYDWAREQRRDILERAQIWLDLSDADLRVAVPSQMVPRALYCNRKAGCPKCGVAIFRHGYYPWRMDPRKRPWKVECPNCSEIFPTNDFEAYYRSGLDERDMFRPE
;
A
#
# COMPACT_ATOMS: atom_id res chain seq x y z
N MET A 1 -25.39 -12.00 -47.26
CA MET A 1 -25.64 -10.83 -46.39
C MET A 1 -24.40 -9.97 -46.42
N THR A 2 -24.40 -9.00 -47.34
CA THR A 2 -23.29 -8.11 -47.68
C THR A 2 -23.48 -6.78 -46.94
N ALA A 3 -22.57 -6.46 -46.01
CA ALA A 3 -22.63 -5.22 -45.24
C ALA A 3 -21.70 -4.17 -45.85
N THR A 4 -22.32 -3.13 -46.41
CA THR A 4 -21.70 -1.93 -46.99
C THR A 4 -21.13 -1.01 -45.90
N PRO A 5 -19.91 -0.48 -46.04
CA PRO A 5 -19.35 0.51 -45.10
C PRO A 5 -19.92 1.91 -45.35
N ARG A 6 -20.27 2.64 -44.27
CA ARG A 6 -20.71 4.04 -44.33
C ARG A 6 -19.52 5.00 -44.43
N PRO A 7 -19.55 6.00 -45.33
CA PRO A 7 -18.44 6.94 -45.53
C PRO A 7 -18.41 8.07 -44.50
N ARG A 8 -17.20 8.43 -44.06
CA ARG A 8 -16.87 9.61 -43.26
C ARG A 8 -17.00 10.86 -44.14
N GLN A 9 -17.84 11.81 -43.75
CA GLN A 9 -17.94 13.11 -44.41
C GLN A 9 -16.69 13.95 -44.10
N ARG A 10 -15.95 14.27 -45.16
CA ARG A 10 -14.97 15.36 -45.23
C ARG A 10 -15.72 16.62 -45.64
N VAL A 11 -15.54 17.73 -44.93
CA VAL A 11 -15.78 19.07 -45.47
C VAL A 11 -14.47 19.83 -45.40
N LEU A 12 -14.04 20.30 -46.57
CA LEU A 12 -12.81 21.03 -46.84
C LEU A 12 -13.01 22.55 -46.67
N LEU A 13 -11.90 23.19 -46.31
CA LEU A 13 -11.41 24.52 -46.68
C LEU A 13 -12.19 25.78 -46.24
N ALA A 14 -11.47 26.61 -45.49
CA ALA A 14 -11.18 27.98 -45.92
C ALA A 14 -9.74 28.35 -45.54
N LEU A 15 -8.90 28.56 -46.56
CA LEU A 15 -7.57 29.17 -46.48
C LEU A 15 -7.73 30.69 -46.59
N ALA A 16 -7.12 31.46 -45.70
CA ALA A 16 -6.69 32.83 -45.96
C ALA A 16 -5.63 33.27 -44.95
N GLY A 17 -4.44 33.66 -45.44
CA GLY A 17 -3.51 34.53 -44.70
C GLY A 17 -2.05 34.07 -44.61
N LEU A 18 -1.31 34.19 -45.72
CA LEU A 18 0.15 34.51 -45.70
C LEU A 18 0.36 35.83 -44.93
N ALA A 19 1.48 36.21 -44.31
CA ALA A 19 2.82 35.69 -44.11
C ALA A 19 3.50 36.60 -43.07
N ALA A 20 4.44 36.09 -42.27
CA ALA A 20 5.58 36.87 -41.77
C ALA A 20 6.67 35.92 -41.27
N ILE A 21 7.72 35.77 -42.08
CA ILE A 21 8.99 35.18 -41.68
C ILE A 21 9.70 36.23 -40.82
N ALA A 22 10.06 35.87 -39.59
CA ALA A 22 11.13 36.53 -38.85
C ALA A 22 11.97 35.44 -38.19
N ALA A 23 13.03 35.04 -38.88
CA ALA A 23 14.16 34.39 -38.25
C ALA A 23 14.86 35.44 -37.37
N ALA A 24 14.80 35.26 -36.06
CA ALA A 24 15.70 35.93 -35.12
C ALA A 24 16.52 34.86 -34.42
N LEU A 25 17.82 34.90 -34.71
CA LEU A 25 18.87 34.15 -34.07
C LEU A 25 18.88 34.40 -32.55
N THR A 26 19.02 33.31 -31.79
CA THR A 26 19.75 33.22 -30.53
C THR A 26 19.57 34.38 -29.54
N ALA A 27 18.47 34.37 -28.79
CA ALA A 27 18.55 34.76 -27.39
C ALA A 27 18.91 33.49 -26.63
N ALA A 28 20.12 33.43 -26.08
CA ALA A 28 20.44 32.45 -25.05
C ALA A 28 19.36 32.62 -23.96
N GLU A 29 18.59 31.56 -23.71
CA GLU A 29 17.73 31.54 -22.54
C GLU A 29 18.63 31.86 -21.35
N PRO A 30 18.29 32.84 -20.51
CA PRO A 30 19.06 33.06 -19.30
C PRO A 30 19.04 31.72 -18.57
N ASP A 31 20.23 31.20 -18.29
CA ASP A 31 20.43 29.99 -17.49
C ASP A 31 19.78 30.27 -16.14
N MET A 32 18.49 29.98 -16.05
CA MET A 32 17.72 29.92 -14.83
C MET A 32 18.21 28.66 -14.17
N ALA A 33 19.43 28.75 -13.62
CA ALA A 33 19.93 27.82 -12.64
C ALA A 33 18.80 27.69 -11.62
N THR A 34 18.05 26.60 -11.73
CA THR A 34 17.03 26.25 -10.76
C THR A 34 17.77 26.25 -9.45
N PRO A 35 17.43 27.11 -8.48
CA PRO A 35 18.12 27.10 -7.20
C PRO A 35 17.98 25.67 -6.70
N ALA A 36 19.12 24.98 -6.55
CA ALA A 36 19.13 23.64 -6.02
C ALA A 36 18.31 23.67 -4.73
N GLN A 37 17.16 23.03 -4.76
CA GLN A 37 16.21 23.04 -3.67
C GLN A 37 17.01 22.62 -2.43
N PRO A 38 17.10 23.47 -1.38
CA PRO A 38 18.00 23.18 -0.28
C PRO A 38 17.59 21.82 0.27
N ALA A 39 18.55 20.89 0.29
CA ALA A 39 18.39 19.52 0.77
C ALA A 39 18.19 19.45 2.31
N ALA A 40 17.51 20.44 2.89
CA ALA A 40 17.29 20.62 4.32
C ALA A 40 15.86 20.23 4.76
N ALA A 41 14.97 19.88 3.83
CA ALA A 41 13.58 19.49 4.17
C ALA A 41 13.43 18.00 4.53
N ALA A 42 14.39 17.13 4.16
CA ALA A 42 14.27 15.69 4.39
C ALA A 42 14.48 15.28 5.87
N THR A 43 15.07 16.15 6.70
CA THR A 43 15.40 15.83 8.11
C THR A 43 14.22 16.07 9.06
N THR A 44 13.16 16.74 8.61
CA THR A 44 12.07 17.20 9.50
C THR A 44 10.92 16.21 9.65
N LEU A 45 10.87 15.12 8.89
CA LEU A 45 9.82 14.08 8.98
C LEU A 45 10.30 12.75 9.57
N ASN A 46 11.49 12.73 10.16
CA ASN A 46 12.04 11.52 10.77
C ASN A 46 11.49 11.33 12.20
N PRO A 47 10.74 10.25 12.50
CA PRO A 47 10.21 9.99 13.84
C PRO A 47 11.29 9.78 14.91
N PHE A 48 12.50 9.39 14.54
CA PHE A 48 13.64 9.26 15.45
C PHE A 48 14.27 10.61 15.82
N ASN A 49 13.97 11.68 15.08
CA ASN A 49 14.42 13.03 15.40
C ASN A 49 13.63 13.61 16.58
N SER A 50 14.34 14.09 17.62
CA SER A 50 13.71 14.71 18.79
C SER A 50 12.91 15.97 18.45
N ALA A 51 13.37 16.81 17.52
CA ALA A 51 12.68 18.01 17.09
C ALA A 51 11.36 17.71 16.35
N TYR A 52 11.30 16.59 15.62
CA TYR A 52 10.05 16.11 15.03
C TYR A 52 9.05 15.70 16.11
N ARG A 53 9.50 14.92 17.12
CA ARG A 53 8.65 14.50 18.24
C ARG A 53 8.17 15.67 19.09
N GLU A 54 9.00 16.69 19.29
CA GLU A 54 8.62 17.94 19.99
C GLU A 54 7.53 18.67 19.22
N ARG A 55 7.69 18.83 17.90
CA ARG A 55 6.67 19.45 17.04
C ARG A 55 5.32 18.72 17.15
N LEU A 56 5.32 17.39 17.13
CA LEU A 56 4.08 16.62 17.28
C LEU A 56 3.43 16.83 18.66
N ARG A 57 4.24 16.90 19.73
CA ARG A 57 3.73 17.22 21.08
C ARG A 57 3.10 18.61 21.12
N HIS A 58 3.80 19.62 20.60
CA HIS A 58 3.28 20.98 20.52
C HIS A 58 1.98 21.09 19.70
N LEU A 59 1.86 20.34 18.58
CA LEU A 59 0.61 20.29 17.81
C LEU A 59 -0.54 19.71 18.64
N CYS A 60 -0.29 18.64 19.41
CA CYS A 60 -1.29 18.04 20.29
C CYS A 60 -1.66 18.96 21.48
N GLU A 61 -0.76 19.82 21.94
CA GLU A 61 -1.08 20.82 22.97
C GLU A 61 -1.93 21.96 22.40
N THR A 62 -1.63 22.36 21.16
CA THR A 62 -2.25 23.53 20.53
C THR A 62 -3.60 23.24 19.90
N TYR A 63 -3.77 22.09 19.24
CA TYR A 63 -4.92 21.84 18.36
C TYR A 63 -5.75 20.61 18.75
N ASP A 64 -7.08 20.77 18.76
CA ASP A 64 -8.03 19.68 19.05
C ASP A 64 -7.93 18.52 18.04
N TRP A 65 -7.84 18.83 16.75
CA TRP A 65 -7.73 17.81 15.70
C TRP A 65 -6.50 16.92 15.89
N ALA A 66 -5.39 17.49 16.40
CA ALA A 66 -4.16 16.75 16.63
C ALA A 66 -4.28 15.84 17.87
N ARG A 67 -4.97 16.31 18.93
CA ARG A 67 -5.29 15.48 20.10
C ARG A 67 -6.17 14.30 19.73
N GLU A 68 -7.20 14.54 18.93
CA GLU A 68 -8.11 13.50 18.46
C GLU A 68 -7.36 12.45 17.62
N GLN A 69 -6.55 12.88 16.65
CA GLN A 69 -5.73 11.94 15.88
C GLN A 69 -4.78 11.13 16.77
N ARG A 70 -4.13 11.75 17.75
CA ARG A 70 -3.28 11.05 18.72
C ARG A 70 -4.08 10.02 19.52
N ARG A 71 -5.25 10.38 20.04
CA ARG A 71 -6.14 9.47 20.78
C ARG A 71 -6.48 8.26 19.92
N ASP A 72 -6.95 8.48 18.70
CA ASP A 72 -7.36 7.40 17.79
C ASP A 72 -6.18 6.50 17.39
N ILE A 73 -4.97 7.05 17.22
CA ILE A 73 -3.75 6.27 17.00
C ILE A 73 -3.45 5.40 18.23
N LEU A 74 -3.46 5.97 19.43
CA LEU A 74 -3.17 5.24 20.66
C LEU A 74 -4.21 4.14 20.94
N GLU A 75 -5.49 4.41 20.73
CA GLU A 75 -6.55 3.42 20.86
C GLU A 75 -6.35 2.24 19.90
N ARG A 76 -6.01 2.51 18.64
CA ARG A 76 -5.68 1.46 17.67
C ARG A 76 -4.38 0.74 18.00
N ALA A 77 -3.42 1.42 18.61
CA ALA A 77 -2.15 0.82 19.01
C ALA A 77 -2.27 -0.05 20.25
N GLN A 78 -3.28 0.18 21.10
CA GLN A 78 -3.50 -0.56 22.34
C GLN A 78 -3.51 -2.08 22.11
N ILE A 79 -4.06 -2.53 20.98
CA ILE A 79 -4.11 -3.96 20.63
C ILE A 79 -2.72 -4.62 20.59
N TRP A 80 -1.67 -3.86 20.24
CA TRP A 80 -0.30 -4.36 20.18
C TRP A 80 0.41 -4.22 21.52
N LEU A 81 0.04 -3.20 22.31
CA LEU A 81 0.55 -2.99 23.67
C LEU A 81 0.04 -4.04 24.66
N ASP A 82 -1.14 -4.61 24.39
CA ASP A 82 -1.73 -5.69 25.19
C ASP A 82 -1.04 -7.05 24.98
N LEU A 83 -0.19 -7.19 23.95
CA LEU A 83 0.52 -8.43 23.64
C LEU A 83 1.87 -8.47 24.37
N SER A 84 2.27 -9.66 24.82
CA SER A 84 3.61 -9.83 25.39
C SER A 84 4.69 -9.76 24.30
N ASP A 85 5.92 -9.43 24.67
CA ASP A 85 7.06 -9.47 23.74
C ASP A 85 7.23 -10.85 23.07
N ALA A 86 6.90 -11.92 23.80
CA ALA A 86 6.91 -13.28 23.27
C ALA A 86 5.83 -13.49 22.19
N ASP A 87 4.59 -13.03 22.45
CA ASP A 87 3.50 -13.11 21.47
C ASP A 87 3.82 -12.28 20.22
N LEU A 88 4.37 -11.07 20.40
CA LEU A 88 4.78 -10.20 19.30
C LEU A 88 5.89 -10.84 18.45
N ARG A 89 6.86 -11.51 19.09
CA ARG A 89 7.95 -12.19 18.39
C ARG A 89 7.45 -13.29 17.46
N VAL A 90 6.48 -14.08 17.90
CA VAL A 90 5.97 -15.21 17.12
C VAL A 90 4.83 -14.84 16.16
N ALA A 91 4.28 -13.62 16.27
CA ALA A 91 3.22 -13.13 15.38
C ALA A 91 3.65 -12.97 13.90
N VAL A 92 4.96 -12.86 13.65
CA VAL A 92 5.54 -12.86 12.31
C VAL A 92 6.37 -14.12 12.14
N PRO A 93 6.09 -14.96 11.12
CA PRO A 93 6.83 -16.18 10.95
C PRO A 93 8.29 -15.90 10.56
N SER A 94 9.20 -16.74 11.05
CA SER A 94 10.60 -16.70 10.65
C SER A 94 10.76 -16.82 9.12
N GLN A 95 11.91 -16.39 8.58
CA GLN A 95 12.23 -16.46 7.15
C GLN A 95 12.23 -17.89 6.57
N MET A 96 12.26 -18.91 7.42
CA MET A 96 12.24 -20.32 7.00
C MET A 96 10.87 -20.77 6.51
N VAL A 97 9.79 -20.06 6.86
CA VAL A 97 8.45 -20.35 6.36
C VAL A 97 8.34 -19.81 4.93
N PRO A 98 8.19 -20.67 3.90
CA PRO A 98 8.03 -20.20 2.53
C PRO A 98 6.76 -19.36 2.41
N ARG A 99 6.92 -18.13 1.91
CA ARG A 99 5.81 -17.19 1.74
C ARG A 99 5.95 -16.41 0.45
N ALA A 100 4.82 -16.12 -0.16
CA ALA A 100 4.73 -15.27 -1.34
C ALA A 100 3.75 -14.13 -1.06
N LEU A 101 4.02 -12.95 -1.63
CA LEU A 101 3.10 -11.81 -1.56
C LEU A 101 1.72 -12.17 -2.13
N TYR A 102 1.69 -13.03 -3.15
CA TYR A 102 0.49 -13.40 -3.88
C TYR A 102 0.32 -14.92 -3.94
N CYS A 103 -0.58 -15.44 -3.11
CA CYS A 103 -1.11 -16.79 -3.31
C CYS A 103 -2.29 -16.74 -4.28
N ASN A 104 -2.30 -17.65 -5.25
CA ASN A 104 -3.39 -17.84 -6.21
C ASN A 104 -3.82 -16.58 -7.00
N ARG A 105 -2.87 -15.69 -7.36
CA ARG A 105 -3.14 -14.38 -7.99
C ARG A 105 -4.13 -14.40 -9.14
N LYS A 106 -4.09 -15.43 -9.99
CA LYS A 106 -4.97 -15.53 -11.17
C LYS A 106 -6.27 -16.30 -10.88
N ALA A 107 -6.24 -17.30 -10.00
CA ALA A 107 -7.42 -18.13 -9.75
C ALA A 107 -8.29 -17.63 -8.58
N GLY A 108 -7.77 -16.77 -7.70
CA GLY A 108 -8.53 -16.12 -6.63
C GLY A 108 -8.81 -17.02 -5.43
N CYS A 109 -10.05 -17.01 -4.95
CA CYS A 109 -10.45 -17.80 -3.80
C CYS A 109 -10.53 -19.30 -4.18
N PRO A 110 -10.00 -20.23 -3.37
CA PRO A 110 -10.13 -21.67 -3.64
C PRO A 110 -11.59 -22.17 -3.80
N LYS A 111 -12.58 -21.48 -3.21
CA LYS A 111 -14.00 -21.85 -3.27
C LYS A 111 -14.77 -21.13 -4.38
N CYS A 112 -14.69 -19.80 -4.45
CA CYS A 112 -15.47 -19.00 -5.39
C CYS A 112 -14.65 -18.44 -6.58
N GLY A 113 -13.40 -18.89 -6.72
CA GLY A 113 -12.50 -18.50 -7.81
C GLY A 113 -12.30 -16.98 -7.92
N VAL A 114 -12.39 -16.49 -9.15
CA VAL A 114 -12.16 -15.09 -9.52
C VAL A 114 -13.22 -14.12 -9.00
N ALA A 115 -14.35 -14.61 -8.49
CA ALA A 115 -15.41 -13.76 -7.95
C ALA A 115 -14.92 -12.87 -6.79
N ILE A 116 -13.88 -13.30 -6.07
CA ILE A 116 -13.26 -12.52 -5.00
C ILE A 116 -12.72 -11.15 -5.48
N PHE A 117 -12.30 -11.03 -6.75
CA PHE A 117 -11.65 -9.83 -7.27
C PHE A 117 -12.60 -8.64 -7.44
N ARG A 118 -13.91 -8.85 -7.33
CA ARG A 118 -14.87 -7.74 -7.23
C ARG A 118 -14.65 -6.86 -5.99
N HIS A 119 -13.92 -7.35 -4.99
CA HIS A 119 -13.57 -6.63 -3.77
C HIS A 119 -12.19 -5.96 -3.82
N GLY A 120 -11.54 -5.92 -4.99
CA GLY A 120 -10.26 -5.27 -5.21
C GLY A 120 -9.09 -6.23 -5.40
N TYR A 121 -7.88 -5.66 -5.46
CA TYR A 121 -6.65 -6.38 -5.85
C TYR A 121 -6.06 -7.25 -4.71
N TYR A 122 -6.23 -6.83 -3.45
CA TYR A 122 -5.89 -7.58 -2.24
C TYR A 122 -7.15 -7.81 -1.38
N PRO A 123 -8.08 -8.67 -1.83
CA PRO A 123 -9.43 -8.68 -1.27
C PRO A 123 -9.57 -9.44 0.04
N TRP A 124 -8.56 -10.19 0.48
CA TRP A 124 -8.63 -11.05 1.66
C TRP A 124 -8.81 -10.25 2.95
N ARG A 125 -9.80 -10.63 3.76
CA ARG A 125 -9.98 -10.09 5.11
C ARG A 125 -9.10 -10.84 6.09
N MET A 126 -8.45 -10.12 6.98
CA MET A 126 -7.55 -10.67 7.99
C MET A 126 -7.89 -10.05 9.34
N ASP A 127 -8.00 -10.90 10.37
CA ASP A 127 -8.16 -10.47 11.76
C ASP A 127 -7.21 -11.34 12.60
N PRO A 128 -5.94 -10.93 12.75
CA PRO A 128 -4.93 -11.73 13.43
C PRO A 128 -5.23 -11.96 14.92
N ARG A 129 -6.16 -11.20 15.53
CA ARG A 129 -6.55 -11.37 16.93
C ARG A 129 -7.63 -12.44 17.08
N LYS A 130 -8.72 -12.32 16.32
CA LYS A 130 -9.83 -13.28 16.42
C LYS A 130 -9.48 -14.60 15.76
N ARG A 131 -8.70 -14.54 14.67
CA ARG A 131 -8.43 -15.66 13.77
C ARG A 131 -6.98 -15.59 13.28
N PRO A 132 -6.00 -15.76 14.18
CA PRO A 132 -4.59 -15.77 13.81
C PRO A 132 -4.33 -16.80 12.71
N TRP A 133 -3.39 -16.49 11.82
CA TRP A 133 -2.98 -17.37 10.71
C TRP A 133 -4.09 -17.72 9.70
N LYS A 134 -5.22 -17.00 9.74
CA LYS A 134 -6.34 -17.20 8.81
C LYS A 134 -6.62 -15.97 7.96
N VAL A 135 -7.16 -16.23 6.78
CA VAL A 135 -7.76 -15.23 5.89
C VAL A 135 -9.20 -15.62 5.58
N GLU A 136 -10.04 -14.63 5.32
CA GLU A 136 -11.43 -14.82 4.92
C GLU A 136 -11.69 -14.21 3.54
N CYS A 137 -12.40 -14.96 2.70
CA CYS A 137 -12.87 -14.47 1.42
C CYS A 137 -14.09 -13.54 1.62
N PRO A 138 -14.04 -12.25 1.27
CA PRO A 138 -15.18 -11.34 1.45
C PRO A 138 -16.39 -11.67 0.57
N ASN A 139 -16.21 -12.49 -0.48
CA ASN A 139 -17.27 -12.84 -1.42
C ASN A 139 -18.10 -14.05 -0.97
N CYS A 140 -17.46 -15.07 -0.37
CA CYS A 140 -18.15 -16.31 0.03
C CYS A 140 -17.98 -16.68 1.51
N SER A 141 -17.32 -15.81 2.28
CA SER A 141 -17.03 -15.95 3.72
C SER A 141 -16.22 -17.18 4.12
N GLU A 142 -15.64 -17.89 3.14
CA GLU A 142 -14.82 -19.07 3.41
C GLU A 142 -13.48 -18.70 4.05
N ILE A 143 -13.02 -19.59 4.93
CA ILE A 143 -11.88 -19.38 5.80
C ILE A 143 -10.72 -20.27 5.35
N PHE A 144 -9.56 -19.67 5.15
CA PHE A 144 -8.36 -20.40 4.75
C PHE A 144 -7.15 -20.07 5.65
N PRO A 145 -6.18 -20.99 5.76
CA PRO A 145 -6.28 -22.39 5.33
C PRO A 145 -7.27 -23.17 6.22
N THR A 146 -7.75 -24.33 5.76
CA THR A 146 -8.69 -25.17 6.52
C THR A 146 -8.00 -26.00 7.60
N ASN A 147 -6.68 -26.18 7.51
CA ASN A 147 -5.87 -26.87 8.52
C ASN A 147 -5.51 -25.95 9.70
N ASP A 148 -5.00 -26.53 10.79
CA ASP A 148 -4.43 -25.76 11.91
C ASP A 148 -2.97 -25.40 11.65
N PHE A 149 -2.77 -24.31 10.90
CA PHE A 149 -1.42 -23.80 10.60
C PHE A 149 -0.69 -23.31 11.86
N GLU A 150 -1.41 -22.78 12.86
CA GLU A 150 -0.79 -22.28 14.08
C GLU A 150 -0.14 -23.41 14.87
N ALA A 151 -0.88 -24.51 15.06
CA ALA A 151 -0.35 -25.69 15.72
C ALA A 151 0.88 -26.24 14.98
N TYR A 152 0.82 -26.35 13.64
CA TYR A 152 1.95 -26.78 12.82
C TYR A 152 3.16 -25.84 12.94
N TYR A 153 2.94 -24.53 12.88
CA TYR A 153 4.01 -23.55 13.02
C TYR A 153 4.67 -23.65 14.40
N ARG A 154 3.88 -23.70 15.47
CA ARG A 154 4.38 -23.82 16.86
C ARG A 154 5.12 -25.13 17.09
N SER A 155 4.68 -26.24 16.50
CA SER A 155 5.36 -27.54 16.66
C SER A 155 6.75 -27.60 16.02
N GLY A 156 7.03 -26.71 15.06
CA GLY A 156 8.32 -26.62 14.38
C GLY A 156 9.27 -25.57 14.96
N LEU A 157 8.92 -24.91 16.08
CA LEU A 157 9.82 -23.89 16.67
C LEU A 157 10.95 -24.56 17.46
N ASP A 158 12.19 -24.19 17.16
CA ASP A 158 13.35 -24.54 17.97
C ASP A 158 13.53 -23.59 19.18
N GLU A 159 14.57 -23.81 19.98
CA GLU A 159 14.90 -23.01 21.18
C GLU A 159 15.13 -21.51 20.91
N ARG A 160 15.24 -21.11 19.65
CA ARG A 160 15.48 -19.72 19.21
C ARG A 160 14.26 -19.12 18.51
N ASP A 161 13.08 -19.75 18.64
CA ASP A 161 11.86 -19.38 17.95
C ASP A 161 11.99 -19.44 16.41
N MET A 162 12.91 -20.27 15.89
CA MET A 162 13.11 -20.47 14.46
C MET A 162 12.36 -21.69 13.97
N PHE A 163 11.59 -21.53 12.90
CA PHE A 163 10.77 -22.60 12.34
C PHE A 163 11.63 -23.61 11.56
N ARG A 164 11.48 -24.90 11.91
CA ARG A 164 12.08 -26.09 11.31
C ARG A 164 10.95 -27.06 10.96
N PRO A 165 10.72 -27.38 9.68
CA PRO A 165 9.64 -28.26 9.26
C PRO A 165 9.95 -29.76 9.45
N GLU A 166 11.14 -30.10 9.93
CA GLU A 166 11.74 -31.44 10.00
C GLU A 166 11.65 -32.10 11.39
#